data_AF-A0A3N5QDZ2-F1
#
_entry.id   AF-A0A3N5QDZ2-F1
#
_cell.length_a   1.000
_cell.length_b   1.000
_cell.length_c   1.000
_cell.angle_alpha   90.00
_cell.angle_beta   90.00
_cell.angle_gamma   90.00
#
_symmetry.space_group_name_H-M   'P 1'
#
loop_
_entity.id
_entity.type
_entity.pdbx_description
1 polymer ?
#
loop_
_entity_poly.entity_id
_entity_poly.type
_entity_poly.pdbx_seq_one_letter_code
_entity_poly.pdbx_strand_id
1 'polypeptide(L)'
;MIKVFIPVILSSIVFAACCTCSNTANNSADIPEKLQRKADDFVISKTGEDFFNQYIKPDYAKITKIKDGYHMVYSFSVPDKEGIEGEIRFSLDSLGNVQKNKEVAGIPECSPGSGCDFKISKDEAADIAKQSGLEEGVKDWEVKFAWDNEYRIYTWQIRTMLSETKGTGRSSGKVMFIDPVNGNVLDTKEWRGN
;
A
#
# COMPACT_ATOMS: atom_id res chain seq x y z
N MET A 1 51.19 -9.87 -64.80
CA MET A 1 50.40 -10.27 -65.98
C MET A 1 49.31 -11.20 -65.49
N ILE A 2 48.04 -10.78 -65.62
CA ILE A 2 46.79 -11.59 -65.63
C ILE A 2 46.29 -12.23 -64.31
N LYS A 3 45.17 -11.64 -63.83
CA LYS A 3 43.87 -12.21 -63.35
C LYS A 3 43.91 -13.34 -62.29
N VAL A 4 43.05 -13.38 -61.25
CA VAL A 4 41.59 -13.19 -61.25
C VAL A 4 41.14 -12.68 -59.86
N PHE A 5 40.32 -11.64 -59.85
CA PHE A 5 39.52 -11.17 -58.72
C PHE A 5 38.21 -11.98 -58.69
N ILE A 6 37.85 -12.56 -57.53
CA ILE A 6 36.53 -13.17 -57.30
C ILE A 6 35.81 -12.32 -56.25
N PRO A 7 34.67 -11.69 -56.55
CA PRO A 7 33.85 -11.05 -55.52
C PRO A 7 32.90 -12.09 -54.92
N VAL A 8 33.00 -12.32 -53.61
CA VAL A 8 31.96 -13.05 -52.87
C VAL A 8 30.96 -12.03 -52.35
N ILE A 9 29.80 -12.01 -52.98
CA ILE A 9 28.62 -11.28 -52.54
C ILE A 9 27.99 -12.11 -51.41
N LEU A 10 27.99 -11.61 -50.18
CA LEU A 10 27.05 -12.07 -49.16
C LEU A 10 26.13 -10.90 -48.79
N SER A 11 24.95 -10.92 -49.41
CA SER A 11 23.80 -10.13 -49.03
C SER A 11 23.17 -10.76 -47.79
N SER A 12 23.34 -10.12 -46.62
CA SER A 12 22.60 -10.48 -45.41
C SER A 12 21.42 -9.51 -45.27
N ILE A 13 20.27 -9.95 -45.77
CA ILE A 13 18.98 -9.30 -45.54
C ILE A 13 18.55 -9.63 -44.10
N VAL A 14 18.66 -8.66 -43.20
CA VAL A 14 18.08 -8.74 -41.86
C VAL A 14 16.63 -8.29 -41.97
N PHE A 15 15.70 -9.24 -42.07
CA PHE A 15 14.28 -8.95 -41.85
C PHE A 15 14.06 -8.73 -40.36
N ALA A 16 13.97 -7.47 -39.97
CA ALA A 16 13.46 -7.06 -38.67
C ALA A 16 11.99 -7.50 -38.58
N ALA A 17 11.73 -8.56 -37.81
CA ALA A 17 10.39 -8.85 -37.32
C ALA A 17 10.03 -7.75 -36.31
N CYS A 18 9.38 -6.69 -36.80
CA CYS A 18 8.66 -5.76 -35.93
C CYS A 18 7.51 -6.55 -35.28
N CYS A 19 7.76 -7.06 -34.07
CA CYS A 19 6.69 -7.38 -33.14
C CYS A 19 5.94 -6.07 -32.88
N THR A 20 4.75 -5.94 -33.45
CA THR A 20 3.74 -4.98 -33.03
C THR A 20 3.35 -5.34 -31.59
N CYS A 21 4.04 -4.75 -30.63
CA CYS A 21 3.60 -4.77 -29.25
C CYS A 21 2.27 -4.01 -29.19
N SER A 22 1.18 -4.74 -29.05
CA SER A 22 -0.11 -4.17 -28.67
C SER A 22 0.09 -3.46 -27.33
N ASN A 23 0.13 -2.13 -27.34
CA ASN A 23 -0.02 -1.35 -26.13
C ASN A 23 -1.40 -1.66 -25.55
N THR A 24 -1.45 -2.59 -24.60
CA THR A 24 -2.50 -2.61 -23.60
C THR A 24 -2.38 -1.30 -22.84
N ALA A 25 -3.26 -0.35 -23.16
CA ALA A 25 -3.40 0.89 -22.42
C ALA A 25 -3.74 0.53 -20.96
N ASN A 26 -2.71 0.53 -20.12
CA ASN A 26 -2.91 0.59 -18.68
C ASN A 26 -3.60 1.93 -18.43
N ASN A 27 -4.78 1.90 -17.81
CA ASN A 27 -5.56 3.08 -17.41
C ASN A 27 -4.88 3.86 -16.25
N SER A 28 -3.56 4.02 -16.28
CA SER A 28 -2.88 4.96 -15.39
C SER A 28 -3.24 6.36 -15.85
N ALA A 29 -3.86 7.16 -14.97
CA ALA A 29 -4.09 8.56 -15.28
C ALA A 29 -2.74 9.25 -15.50
N ASP A 30 -2.55 9.83 -16.68
CA ASP A 30 -1.41 10.70 -16.96
C ASP A 30 -1.55 11.97 -16.09
N ILE A 31 -0.87 11.95 -14.95
CA ILE A 31 -0.91 13.03 -13.97
C ILE A 31 0.17 14.07 -14.34
N PRO A 32 -0.19 15.36 -14.49
CA PRO A 32 0.79 16.40 -14.72
C PRO A 32 1.89 16.40 -13.65
N GLU A 33 3.15 16.46 -14.08
CA GLU A 33 4.33 16.42 -13.19
C GLU A 33 4.26 17.44 -12.05
N LYS A 34 3.66 18.61 -12.28
CA LYS A 34 3.44 19.64 -11.26
C LYS A 34 2.45 19.19 -10.16
N LEU A 35 1.41 18.45 -10.52
CA LEU A 35 0.44 17.90 -9.56
C LEU A 35 1.04 16.71 -8.81
N GLN A 36 1.81 15.86 -9.50
CA GLN A 36 2.55 14.78 -8.85
C GLN A 36 3.51 15.33 -7.78
N ARG A 37 4.35 16.32 -8.12
CA ARG A 37 5.26 16.95 -7.15
C ARG A 37 4.55 17.51 -5.92
N LYS A 38 3.41 18.20 -6.10
CA LYS A 38 2.61 18.69 -4.98
C LYS A 38 2.02 17.57 -4.12
N ALA A 39 1.67 16.44 -4.73
CA ALA A 39 1.22 15.26 -4.03
C ALA A 39 2.36 14.66 -3.20
N ASP A 40 3.55 14.52 -3.78
CA ASP A 40 4.75 14.03 -3.11
C ASP A 40 5.12 14.95 -1.94
N ASP A 41 5.18 16.26 -2.15
CA ASP A 41 5.45 17.27 -1.11
C ASP A 41 4.48 17.16 0.07
N PHE A 42 3.19 16.91 -0.22
CA PHE A 42 2.20 16.70 0.82
C PHE A 42 2.49 15.44 1.65
N VAL A 43 2.83 14.33 1.00
CA VAL A 43 3.17 13.09 1.72
C VAL A 43 4.45 13.28 2.54
N ILE A 44 5.50 13.83 1.92
CA ILE A 44 6.78 14.15 2.57
C ILE A 44 6.57 15.06 3.78
N SER A 45 5.67 16.05 3.69
CA SER A 45 5.39 16.96 4.82
C SER A 45 4.80 16.26 6.06
N LYS A 46 4.26 15.04 5.90
CA LYS A 46 3.70 14.23 6.98
C LYS A 46 4.63 13.11 7.43
N THR A 47 5.35 12.52 6.49
CA THR A 47 6.17 11.33 6.76
C THR A 47 7.66 11.60 6.93
N GLY A 48 8.11 12.78 6.51
CA GLY A 48 9.53 13.05 6.32
C GLY A 48 10.05 12.48 4.99
N GLU A 49 11.12 13.10 4.49
CA GLU A 49 11.72 12.80 3.19
C GLU A 49 12.36 11.40 3.16
N ASP A 50 13.13 11.04 4.17
CA ASP A 50 13.80 9.74 4.25
C ASP A 50 12.79 8.58 4.22
N PHE A 51 11.75 8.67 5.03
CA PHE A 51 10.70 7.64 5.07
C PHE A 51 9.95 7.53 3.74
N PHE A 52 9.62 8.68 3.13
CA PHE A 52 8.95 8.71 1.83
C PHE A 52 9.81 8.02 0.77
N ASN A 53 11.06 8.44 0.61
CA ASN A 53 11.97 7.91 -0.40
C ASN A 53 12.24 6.41 -0.23
N GLN A 54 12.28 5.94 1.02
CA GLN A 54 12.59 4.55 1.32
C GLN A 54 11.38 3.61 1.16
N TYR A 55 10.19 4.05 1.56
CA TYR A 55 9.06 3.13 1.79
C TYR A 55 7.78 3.45 1.02
N ILE A 56 7.66 4.65 0.44
CA ILE A 56 6.42 5.11 -0.20
C ILE A 56 6.64 5.27 -1.70
N LYS A 57 5.71 4.76 -2.51
CA LYS A 57 5.73 4.90 -3.97
C LYS A 57 4.33 5.21 -4.51
N PRO A 58 4.20 6.10 -5.50
CA PRO A 58 2.92 6.32 -6.17
C PRO A 58 2.44 5.04 -6.86
N ASP A 59 1.17 4.69 -6.67
CA ASP A 59 0.51 3.57 -7.35
C ASP A 59 -0.24 4.12 -8.57
N TYR A 60 0.49 4.32 -9.67
CA TYR A 60 -0.06 4.91 -10.89
C TYR A 60 -1.22 4.12 -11.50
N ALA A 61 -1.36 2.82 -11.19
CA ALA A 61 -2.47 2.01 -11.65
C ALA A 61 -3.80 2.35 -10.92
N LYS A 62 -3.71 2.93 -9.72
CA LYS A 62 -4.87 3.32 -8.89
C LYS A 62 -5.12 4.83 -8.86
N ILE A 63 -4.16 5.65 -9.30
CA ILE A 63 -4.37 7.09 -9.46
C ILE A 63 -5.40 7.32 -10.57
N THR A 64 -6.45 8.06 -10.23
CA THR A 64 -7.56 8.33 -11.16
C THR A 64 -7.87 9.81 -11.25
N LYS A 65 -8.16 10.28 -12.48
CA LYS A 65 -8.70 11.61 -12.69
C LYS A 65 -10.16 11.65 -12.21
N ILE A 66 -10.49 12.67 -11.44
CA ILE A 66 -11.84 12.92 -10.96
C ILE A 66 -12.31 14.29 -11.47
N LYS A 67 -13.61 14.59 -11.31
CA LYS A 67 -14.22 15.83 -11.84
C LYS A 67 -13.40 17.09 -11.53
N ASP A 68 -12.95 17.21 -10.28
CA ASP A 68 -12.32 18.42 -9.76
C ASP A 68 -10.80 18.26 -9.52
N GLY A 69 -10.15 17.26 -10.11
CA GLY A 69 -8.71 17.03 -9.95
C GLY A 69 -8.33 15.55 -10.04
N TYR A 70 -7.61 15.05 -9.03
CA TYR A 70 -7.10 13.67 -9.01
C TYR A 70 -7.32 13.00 -7.66
N HIS A 71 -7.67 11.72 -7.69
CA HIS A 71 -7.57 10.83 -6.54
C HIS A 71 -6.18 10.20 -6.56
N MET A 72 -5.39 10.49 -5.53
CA MET A 72 -4.01 10.07 -5.39
C MET A 72 -3.94 8.81 -4.53
N VAL A 73 -3.15 7.86 -4.98
CA VAL A 73 -2.91 6.60 -4.28
C VAL A 73 -1.41 6.32 -4.25
N TYR A 74 -0.88 6.05 -3.07
CA TYR A 74 0.50 5.60 -2.88
C TYR A 74 0.49 4.28 -2.12
N SER A 75 1.38 3.38 -2.49
CA SER A 75 1.68 2.19 -1.70
C SER A 75 2.81 2.50 -0.72
N PHE A 76 2.66 2.00 0.50
CA PHE A 76 3.66 2.00 1.55
C PHE A 76 4.05 0.56 1.84
N SER A 77 5.35 0.27 1.97
CA SER A 77 5.84 -1.04 2.40
C SER A 77 7.22 -0.93 3.04
N VAL A 78 7.49 -1.71 4.08
CA VAL A 78 8.82 -1.80 4.73
C VAL A 78 9.45 -3.13 4.33
N PRO A 79 10.39 -3.17 3.37
CA PRO A 79 10.88 -4.42 2.78
C PRO A 79 11.44 -5.44 3.79
N ASP A 80 12.09 -4.96 4.84
CA ASP A 80 12.72 -5.81 5.86
C ASP A 80 11.76 -6.25 6.98
N LYS A 81 10.47 -5.90 6.89
CA LYS A 81 9.44 -6.25 7.88
C LYS A 81 8.21 -6.84 7.21
N GLU A 82 8.09 -8.17 7.28
CA GLU A 82 6.97 -8.91 6.67
C GLU A 82 5.62 -8.39 7.18
N GLY A 83 4.69 -8.21 6.23
CA GLY A 83 3.31 -7.80 6.52
C GLY A 83 3.13 -6.32 6.84
N ILE A 84 4.19 -5.51 6.88
CA ILE A 84 4.10 -4.06 7.04
C ILE A 84 3.95 -3.41 5.67
N GLU A 85 2.70 -3.30 5.23
CA GLU A 85 2.30 -2.67 4.00
C GLU A 85 0.99 -1.89 4.17
N GLY A 86 0.79 -0.87 3.33
CA GLY A 86 -0.37 -0.02 3.42
C GLY A 86 -0.59 0.83 2.18
N GLU A 87 -1.67 1.60 2.20
CA GLU A 87 -2.02 2.49 1.11
C GLU A 87 -2.38 3.87 1.65
N ILE A 88 -1.79 4.91 1.08
CA ILE A 88 -2.10 6.31 1.35
C ILE A 88 -3.06 6.80 0.26
N ARG A 89 -4.16 7.43 0.67
CA ARG A 89 -5.20 7.94 -0.23
C ARG A 89 -5.57 9.35 0.12
N PHE A 90 -5.66 10.21 -0.89
CA PHE A 90 -6.16 11.57 -0.75
C PHE A 90 -6.61 12.12 -2.10
N SER A 91 -7.16 13.33 -2.12
CA SER A 91 -7.56 13.99 -3.37
C SER A 91 -6.90 15.35 -3.51
N LEU A 92 -6.43 15.66 -4.71
CA LEU A 92 -5.95 16.98 -5.10
C LEU A 92 -6.99 17.68 -5.97
N ASP A 93 -7.10 19.01 -5.85
CA ASP A 93 -7.82 19.83 -6.81
C ASP A 93 -7.01 20.01 -8.12
N SER A 94 -7.58 20.70 -9.11
CA SER A 94 -6.90 20.97 -10.39
C SER A 94 -5.65 21.86 -10.27
N LEU A 95 -5.45 22.54 -9.13
CA LEU A 95 -4.29 23.38 -8.82
C LEU A 95 -3.24 22.61 -7.98
N GLY A 96 -3.57 21.40 -7.54
CA GLY A 96 -2.73 20.53 -6.72
C GLY A 96 -2.84 20.80 -5.21
N ASN A 97 -3.91 21.44 -4.75
CA ASN A 97 -4.17 21.57 -3.31
C ASN A 97 -4.93 20.35 -2.80
N VAL A 98 -4.63 19.89 -1.59
CA VAL A 98 -5.37 18.80 -0.96
C VAL A 98 -6.80 19.23 -0.66
N GLN A 99 -7.78 18.45 -1.12
CA GLN A 99 -9.20 18.71 -0.93
C GLN A 99 -9.62 18.38 0.51
N LYS A 100 -9.77 19.41 1.35
CA LYS A 100 -10.06 19.27 2.79
C LYS A 100 -11.39 18.60 3.13
N ASN A 101 -12.34 18.61 2.19
CA ASN A 101 -13.65 17.98 2.35
C ASN A 101 -13.67 16.50 1.92
N LYS A 102 -12.52 15.94 1.52
CA LYS A 102 -12.36 14.53 1.18
C LYS A 102 -11.42 13.87 2.18
N GLU A 103 -11.61 12.58 2.36
CA GLU A 103 -10.80 11.79 3.28
C GLU A 103 -9.33 11.79 2.86
N VAL A 104 -8.47 11.89 3.88
CA VAL A 104 -7.04 11.62 3.79
C VAL A 104 -6.79 10.42 4.70
N ALA A 105 -6.45 9.27 4.10
CA ALA A 105 -6.30 7.99 4.80
C ALA A 105 -4.92 7.40 4.56
N GLY A 106 -4.44 6.60 5.52
CA GLY A 106 -3.20 5.85 5.39
C GLY A 106 -1.91 6.66 5.50
N ILE A 107 -1.96 7.96 5.76
CA ILE A 107 -0.77 8.80 5.88
C ILE A 107 -0.34 8.90 7.35
N PRO A 108 0.74 8.21 7.78
CA PRO A 108 1.19 8.29 9.16
C PRO A 108 1.87 9.64 9.41
N GLU A 109 1.71 10.18 10.62
CA GLU A 109 2.41 11.40 11.03
C GLU A 109 3.75 11.01 11.69
N CYS A 110 4.82 10.97 10.89
CA CYS A 110 6.14 10.51 11.31
C CYS A 110 6.96 11.61 12.01
N SER A 111 6.37 12.35 12.95
CA SER A 111 7.12 13.38 13.68
C SER A 111 8.28 12.76 14.48
N PRO A 112 9.39 13.49 14.75
CA PRO A 112 10.52 12.97 15.50
C PRO A 112 10.07 12.32 16.82
N GLY A 113 10.17 10.99 16.91
CA GLY A 113 9.82 10.20 18.09
C GLY A 113 8.42 9.54 18.09
N SER A 114 7.58 9.63 17.04
CA SER A 114 6.15 9.33 17.25
C SER A 114 5.31 8.70 16.11
N GLY A 115 5.79 7.74 15.30
CA GLY A 115 4.76 6.96 14.57
C GLY A 115 5.15 6.00 13.46
N CYS A 116 6.41 6.02 13.01
CA CYS A 116 6.78 5.29 11.78
C CYS A 116 7.95 4.33 11.97
N ASP A 117 8.46 4.20 13.19
CA ASP A 117 9.37 3.12 13.57
C ASP A 117 8.53 1.94 14.05
N PHE A 118 7.99 1.17 13.11
CA PHE A 118 7.13 0.02 13.37
C PHE A 118 7.91 -1.14 13.97
N LYS A 119 8.24 -1.08 15.26
CA LYS A 119 9.11 -2.04 15.95
C LYS A 119 8.50 -3.42 16.11
N ILE A 120 7.18 -3.49 16.25
CA ILE A 120 6.46 -4.73 16.53
C ILE A 120 6.26 -5.48 15.23
N SER A 121 6.79 -6.70 15.16
CA SER A 121 6.56 -7.64 14.07
C SER A 121 5.17 -8.29 14.15
N LYS A 122 4.78 -8.98 13.07
CA LYS A 122 3.54 -9.74 13.01
C LYS A 122 3.42 -10.79 14.12
N ASP A 123 4.51 -11.52 14.37
CA ASP A 123 4.55 -12.59 15.38
C ASP A 123 4.52 -12.02 16.79
N GLU A 124 5.27 -10.93 17.05
CA GLU A 124 5.21 -10.23 18.33
C GLU A 124 3.80 -9.67 18.62
N ALA A 125 3.10 -9.17 17.60
CA ALA A 125 1.72 -8.72 17.76
C ALA A 125 0.76 -9.87 18.14
N ALA A 126 0.97 -11.06 17.57
CA ALA A 126 0.22 -12.26 17.95
C ALA A 126 0.55 -12.68 19.40
N ASP A 127 1.82 -12.64 19.80
CA ASP A 127 2.24 -12.94 21.17
C ASP A 127 1.64 -11.96 22.19
N ILE A 128 1.62 -10.66 21.88
CA ILE A 128 0.99 -9.63 22.70
C ILE A 128 -0.51 -9.91 22.84
N ALA A 129 -1.21 -10.27 21.76
CA ALA A 129 -2.63 -10.58 21.82
C ALA A 129 -2.93 -11.78 22.72
N LYS A 130 -2.10 -12.82 22.63
CA LYS A 130 -2.19 -13.99 23.51
C LYS A 130 -1.96 -13.64 24.97
N GLN A 131 -0.92 -12.86 25.27
CA GLN A 131 -0.61 -12.41 26.63
C GLN A 131 -1.70 -11.49 27.20
N SER A 132 -2.36 -10.73 26.33
CA SER A 132 -3.46 -9.83 26.67
C SER A 132 -4.82 -10.53 26.78
N GLY A 133 -4.86 -11.86 26.62
CA GLY A 133 -6.06 -12.68 26.83
C GLY A 133 -7.04 -12.67 25.65
N LEU A 134 -6.59 -12.37 24.43
CA LEU A 134 -7.41 -12.63 23.25
C LEU A 134 -7.65 -14.14 23.13
N GLU A 135 -8.90 -14.52 22.95
CA GLU A 135 -9.29 -15.94 22.88
C GLU A 135 -8.96 -16.54 21.50
N GLU A 136 -8.50 -17.80 21.49
CA GLU A 136 -8.40 -18.58 20.26
C GLU A 136 -9.78 -18.77 19.63
N GLY A 137 -9.83 -18.69 18.30
CA GLY A 137 -11.06 -18.85 17.54
C GLY A 137 -11.32 -20.30 17.14
N VAL A 138 -12.43 -20.52 16.43
CA VAL A 138 -12.69 -21.77 15.68
C VAL A 138 -11.76 -21.95 14.48
N LYS A 139 -10.95 -20.93 14.17
CA LYS A 139 -9.87 -20.88 13.17
C LYS A 139 -8.69 -20.10 13.77
N ASP A 140 -7.51 -20.27 13.19
CA ASP A 140 -6.32 -19.48 13.52
C ASP A 140 -6.62 -17.98 13.41
N TRP A 141 -5.90 -17.19 14.21
CA TRP A 141 -6.02 -15.73 14.15
C TRP A 141 -5.58 -15.20 12.79
N GLU A 142 -6.38 -14.26 12.29
CA GLU A 142 -5.96 -13.41 11.18
C GLU A 142 -5.20 -12.22 11.77
N VAL A 143 -3.93 -12.09 11.40
CA VAL A 143 -3.05 -10.99 11.83
C VAL A 143 -2.80 -10.09 10.64
N LYS A 144 -3.24 -8.83 10.73
CA LYS A 144 -3.15 -7.87 9.63
C LYS A 144 -2.61 -6.52 10.10
N PHE A 145 -1.69 -5.95 9.34
CA PHE A 145 -1.32 -4.55 9.49
C PHE A 145 -2.27 -3.69 8.65
N ALA A 146 -2.95 -2.73 9.26
CA ALA A 146 -3.91 -1.90 8.54
C ALA A 146 -4.08 -0.51 9.17
N TRP A 147 -4.39 0.47 8.32
CA TRP A 147 -4.77 1.80 8.75
C TRP A 147 -6.12 1.72 9.48
N ASP A 148 -6.15 2.24 10.70
CA ASP A 148 -7.37 2.39 11.46
C ASP A 148 -7.85 3.85 11.39
N ASN A 149 -9.09 4.05 10.93
CA ASN A 149 -9.66 5.38 10.73
C ASN A 149 -10.05 6.09 12.03
N GLU A 150 -10.28 5.34 13.12
CA GLU A 150 -10.65 5.90 14.42
C GLU A 150 -9.40 6.44 15.13
N TYR A 151 -8.34 5.63 15.19
CA TYR A 151 -7.06 6.05 15.79
C TYR A 151 -6.21 6.91 14.86
N ARG A 152 -6.49 6.88 13.55
CA ARG A 152 -5.72 7.57 12.50
C ARG A 152 -4.23 7.21 12.52
N ILE A 153 -3.96 5.93 12.74
CA ILE A 153 -2.62 5.32 12.70
C ILE A 153 -2.72 3.94 12.06
N TYR A 154 -1.59 3.36 11.66
CA TYR A 154 -1.55 1.93 11.38
C TYR A 154 -1.57 1.12 12.69
N THR A 155 -2.23 -0.02 12.64
CA THR A 155 -2.38 -0.96 13.76
C THR A 155 -2.12 -2.38 13.30
N TRP A 156 -1.60 -3.22 14.19
CA TRP A 156 -1.80 -4.66 14.08
C TRP A 156 -3.21 -4.99 14.54
N GLN A 157 -3.99 -5.62 13.67
CA GLN A 157 -5.36 -6.06 13.90
C GLN A 157 -5.35 -7.58 14.01
N ILE A 158 -5.59 -8.08 15.22
CA ILE A 158 -5.62 -9.52 15.52
C ILE A 158 -7.06 -9.95 15.64
N ARG A 159 -7.54 -10.67 14.64
CA ARG A 159 -8.94 -11.05 14.52
C ARG A 159 -9.13 -12.51 14.88
N THR A 160 -9.98 -12.76 15.87
CA THR A 160 -10.46 -14.09 16.22
C THR A 160 -11.87 -14.30 15.66
N MET A 161 -12.15 -15.52 15.22
CA MET A 161 -13.48 -15.98 14.82
C MET A 161 -14.01 -16.92 15.89
N LEU A 162 -14.95 -16.47 16.71
CA LEU A 162 -15.49 -17.24 17.83
C LEU A 162 -16.64 -18.17 17.43
N SER A 163 -17.37 -17.82 16.36
CA SER A 163 -18.41 -18.69 15.81
C SER A 163 -18.60 -18.50 14.30
N GLU A 164 -18.97 -19.57 13.63
CA GLU A 164 -19.34 -19.58 12.21
C GLU A 164 -20.46 -20.61 12.00
N THR A 165 -21.62 -20.17 11.52
CA THR A 165 -22.77 -21.03 11.27
C THR A 165 -22.81 -21.45 9.81
N LYS A 166 -22.43 -22.71 9.55
CA LYS A 166 -22.48 -23.31 8.20
C LYS A 166 -23.86 -23.15 7.57
N GLY A 167 -23.88 -22.71 6.31
CA GLY A 167 -25.10 -22.54 5.51
C GLY A 167 -25.81 -21.19 5.65
N THR A 168 -25.49 -20.38 6.68
CA THR A 168 -26.09 -19.04 6.83
C THR A 168 -25.13 -17.88 6.58
N GLY A 169 -23.82 -18.11 6.53
CA GLY A 169 -22.81 -17.06 6.40
C GLY A 169 -22.53 -16.28 7.70
N ARG A 170 -23.39 -16.45 8.72
CA ARG A 170 -23.23 -15.76 10.01
C ARG A 170 -21.96 -16.17 10.72
N SER A 171 -21.20 -15.16 11.12
CA SER A 171 -19.97 -15.33 11.89
C SER A 171 -19.84 -14.23 12.93
N SER A 172 -19.10 -14.48 14.01
CA SER A 172 -18.79 -13.45 15.00
C SER A 172 -17.44 -13.69 15.62
N GLY A 173 -16.89 -12.65 16.24
CA GLY A 173 -15.64 -12.75 16.96
C GLY A 173 -15.20 -11.42 17.55
N LYS A 174 -13.89 -11.31 17.80
CA LYS A 174 -13.26 -10.10 18.34
C LYS A 174 -12.11 -9.67 17.43
N VAL A 175 -11.77 -8.39 17.50
CA VAL A 175 -10.56 -7.82 16.90
C VAL A 175 -9.85 -7.00 17.97
N MET A 176 -8.57 -7.31 18.19
CA MET A 176 -7.69 -6.53 19.05
C MET A 176 -6.81 -5.63 18.20
N PHE A 177 -6.69 -4.36 18.59
CA PHE A 177 -5.87 -3.36 17.92
C PHE A 177 -4.62 -3.11 18.75
N ILE A 178 -3.45 -3.29 18.15
CA ILE A 178 -2.16 -3.14 18.81
C ILE A 178 -1.35 -2.08 18.07
N ASP A 179 -0.76 -1.15 18.83
CA ASP A 179 0.14 -0.13 18.31
C ASP A 179 1.45 -0.77 17.81
N PRO A 180 1.80 -0.62 16.52
CA PRO A 180 2.96 -1.27 15.92
C PRO A 180 4.30 -0.65 16.34
N VAL A 181 4.31 0.48 17.04
CA VAL A 181 5.51 1.18 17.51
C VAL A 181 5.93 0.71 18.90
N ASN A 182 4.97 0.48 19.80
CA ASN A 182 5.25 0.20 21.22
C ASN A 182 4.58 -1.07 21.76
N GLY A 183 3.70 -1.71 21.00
CA GLY A 183 3.01 -2.94 21.40
C GLY A 183 1.84 -2.74 22.36
N ASN A 184 1.42 -1.50 22.61
CA ASN A 184 0.26 -1.23 23.46
C ASN A 184 -1.02 -1.76 22.81
N VAL A 185 -1.85 -2.45 23.59
CA VAL A 185 -3.22 -2.77 23.19
C VAL A 185 -4.05 -1.49 23.27
N LEU A 186 -4.55 -1.06 22.12
CA LEU A 186 -5.37 0.16 21.99
C LEU A 186 -6.83 -0.13 22.35
N ASP A 187 -7.37 -1.26 21.87
CA ASP A 187 -8.75 -1.69 22.14
C ASP A 187 -8.98 -3.16 21.73
N THR A 188 -10.11 -3.72 22.15
CA THR A 188 -10.65 -5.00 21.69
C THR A 188 -12.15 -4.86 21.42
N LYS A 189 -12.56 -5.00 20.16
CA LYS A 189 -13.96 -4.83 19.71
C LYS A 189 -14.56 -6.15 19.25
N GLU A 190 -15.86 -6.33 19.49
CA GLU A 190 -16.62 -7.42 18.88
C GLU A 190 -16.97 -7.10 17.42
N TRP A 191 -17.04 -8.12 16.58
CA TRP A 191 -17.55 -8.01 15.21
C TRP A 191 -18.56 -9.12 14.91
N ARG A 192 -19.47 -8.84 13.97
CA ARG A 192 -20.43 -9.80 13.43
C ARG A 192 -20.46 -9.71 11.91
N GLY A 193 -20.32 -10.85 11.25
CA GLY A 193 -20.53 -11.02 9.82
C GLY A 193 -21.92 -11.60 9.57
N ASN A 194 -22.59 -11.10 8.53
CA ASN A 194 -23.86 -11.64 8.02
C ASN A 194 -23.62 -12.36 6.70
#